data_AF-A0A7C3HSW8-F1
#
_entry.id   AF-A0A7C3HSW8-F1
#
_cell.length_a   1.000
_cell.length_b   1.000
_cell.length_c   1.000
_cell.angle_alpha   90.00
_cell.angle_beta   90.00
_cell.angle_gamma   90.00
#
_symmetry.space_group_name_H-M   'P 1'
#
loop_
_entity.id
_entity.type
_entity.pdbx_description
1 polymer ?
#
loop_
_entity_poly.entity_id
_entity_poly.type
_entity_poly.pdbx_seq_one_letter_code
_entity_poly.pdbx_strand_id
1 'polypeptide(L)'
;MRTSRVEQGRIGQISVEPHPEGAVAVYLVESADGRDGMLIQWLLDELSDYVDRTQLSRGRLLSYAVQTVNGRADVLDEIERVLKEHYPFVVVQRTFDSVIYKVVKDLCAETGSRLMPIPHCDICGRPEPFPDTVITLNDDRGNKLASRCYCRTCTASTMARTNKDYVISLLSVDRRRFGLLRSSELIRSRNKARKLCYRVNAAR
;
A
#
# COMPACT_ATOMS: atom_id res chain seq x y z
N MET A 1 12.20 10.22 -8.44
CA MET A 1 12.28 8.83 -8.95
C MET A 1 12.15 8.85 -10.46
N ARG A 2 13.19 8.43 -11.21
CA ARG A 2 13.08 8.24 -12.67
C ARG A 2 12.08 7.10 -12.91
N THR A 3 10.98 7.39 -13.58
CA THR A 3 10.01 6.38 -14.02
C THR A 3 10.61 5.61 -15.19
N SER A 4 11.31 4.51 -14.91
CA SER A 4 11.77 3.59 -15.94
C SER A 4 10.56 3.06 -16.71
N ARG A 5 10.45 3.42 -17.99
CA ARG A 5 9.53 2.76 -18.91
C ARG A 5 9.94 1.29 -18.99
N VAL A 6 9.02 0.39 -18.69
CA VAL A 6 9.23 -1.05 -18.89
C VAL A 6 8.88 -1.35 -20.34
N GLU A 7 9.85 -1.88 -21.10
CA GLU A 7 9.62 -2.32 -22.47
C GLU A 7 8.76 -3.59 -22.47
N GLN A 8 7.71 -3.61 -23.30
CA GLN A 8 6.71 -4.68 -23.31
C GLN A 8 7.30 -6.07 -23.59
N GLY A 9 8.27 -6.15 -24.51
CA GLY A 9 8.94 -7.42 -24.86
C GLY A 9 9.78 -8.02 -23.73
N ARG A 10 9.90 -7.32 -22.59
CA ARG A 10 10.58 -7.83 -21.40
C ARG A 10 9.63 -8.41 -20.36
N ILE A 11 8.33 -8.14 -20.45
CA ILE A 11 7.35 -8.62 -19.46
C ILE A 11 6.96 -10.05 -19.82
N GLY A 12 7.43 -11.02 -19.04
CA GLY A 12 7.06 -12.43 -19.17
C GLY A 12 5.84 -12.81 -18.32
N GLN A 13 5.66 -12.14 -17.19
CA GLN A 13 4.62 -12.46 -16.22
C GLN A 13 4.07 -11.22 -15.50
N ILE A 14 2.77 -11.25 -15.22
CA ILE A 14 2.06 -10.31 -14.37
C ILE A 14 1.55 -11.07 -13.14
N SER A 15 1.91 -10.60 -11.96
CA SER A 15 1.39 -11.10 -10.68
C SER A 15 0.49 -10.04 -10.06
N VAL A 16 -0.68 -10.46 -9.58
CA VAL A 16 -1.68 -9.59 -8.98
C VAL A 16 -1.95 -10.07 -7.57
N GLU A 17 -1.83 -9.14 -6.64
CA GLU A 17 -1.95 -9.37 -5.20
C GLU A 17 -3.04 -8.43 -4.69
N PRO A 18 -4.28 -8.92 -4.50
CA PRO A 18 -5.29 -8.18 -3.76
C PRO A 18 -4.86 -8.16 -2.29
N HIS A 19 -4.90 -6.98 -1.68
CA HIS A 19 -4.62 -6.83 -0.25
C HIS A 19 -5.92 -7.01 0.53
N PRO A 20 -5.88 -7.55 1.76
CA PRO A 20 -7.08 -7.77 2.54
C PRO A 20 -7.74 -6.43 2.90
N GLU A 21 -9.06 -6.40 2.87
CA GLU A 21 -9.80 -5.24 3.35
C GLU A 21 -9.71 -5.16 4.89
N GLY A 22 -9.68 -3.94 5.42
CA GLY A 22 -9.56 -3.70 6.85
C GLY A 22 -9.94 -2.28 7.23
N ALA A 23 -10.32 -2.10 8.49
CA ALA A 23 -10.45 -0.77 9.08
C ALA A 23 -9.06 -0.16 9.20
N VAL A 24 -8.93 1.13 8.91
CA VAL A 24 -7.65 1.85 8.93
C VAL A 24 -7.69 2.91 10.01
N ALA A 25 -6.63 3.02 10.80
CA ALA A 25 -6.38 4.14 11.69
C ALA A 25 -4.98 4.73 11.47
N VAL A 26 -4.85 6.02 11.73
CA VAL A 26 -3.58 6.72 11.78
C VAL A 26 -3.34 7.18 13.21
N TYR A 27 -2.22 6.77 13.77
CA TYR A 27 -1.78 7.16 15.10
C TYR A 27 -0.65 8.16 14.96
N LEU A 28 -0.74 9.28 15.67
CA LEU A 28 0.30 10.29 15.79
C LEU A 28 0.65 10.39 17.27
N VAL A 29 1.91 10.19 17.60
CA VAL A 29 2.41 10.17 18.97
C VAL A 29 3.62 11.10 19.05
N GLU A 30 3.61 11.99 20.03
CA GLU A 30 4.81 12.77 20.37
C GLU A 30 5.74 11.89 21.20
N SER A 31 6.97 11.68 20.73
CA SER A 31 8.02 10.98 21.46
C SER A 31 8.91 11.95 22.21
N ALA A 32 9.26 11.62 23.44
CA ALA A 32 10.30 12.31 24.19
C ALA A 32 11.69 11.96 23.65
N ASP A 33 11.91 10.71 23.25
CA ASP A 33 13.20 10.24 22.72
C ASP A 33 13.06 9.06 21.73
N GLY A 34 14.21 8.56 21.25
CA GLY A 34 14.24 7.46 20.28
C GLY A 34 13.77 6.11 20.83
N ARG A 35 13.70 5.92 22.16
CA ARG A 35 13.25 4.67 22.78
C ARG A 35 11.75 4.49 22.61
N ASP A 36 10.98 5.57 22.67
CA ASP A 36 9.54 5.56 22.40
C ASP A 36 9.24 4.97 21.02
N GLY A 37 10.06 5.34 20.03
CA GLY A 37 9.97 4.79 18.67
C GLY A 37 10.17 3.28 18.62
N MET A 38 11.13 2.76 19.38
CA MET A 38 11.37 1.32 19.48
C MET A 38 10.23 0.59 20.20
N LEU A 39 9.69 1.19 21.27
CA LEU A 39 8.59 0.60 22.05
C LEU A 39 7.29 0.53 21.24
N ILE A 40 6.94 1.62 20.53
CA ILE A 40 5.75 1.64 19.67
C ILE A 40 5.92 0.67 18.50
N GLN A 41 7.11 0.62 17.89
CA GLN A 41 7.37 -0.35 16.85
C GLN A 41 7.21 -1.78 17.37
N TRP A 42 7.81 -2.09 18.52
CA TRP A 42 7.71 -3.41 19.15
C TRP A 42 6.26 -3.80 19.44
N LEU A 43 5.46 -2.91 20.03
CA LEU A 43 4.03 -3.11 20.25
C LEU A 43 3.29 -3.47 18.96
N LEU A 44 3.54 -2.71 17.88
CA LEU A 44 2.88 -2.98 16.59
C LEU A 44 3.43 -4.21 15.87
N ASP A 45 4.67 -4.63 16.17
CA ASP A 45 5.28 -5.86 15.69
C ASP A 45 4.62 -7.08 16.36
N GLU A 46 4.32 -7.03 17.66
CA GLU A 46 3.58 -8.08 18.38
C GLU A 46 2.16 -8.30 17.83
N LEU A 47 1.56 -7.26 17.25
CA LEU A 47 0.22 -7.31 16.66
C LEU A 47 0.23 -7.67 15.17
N SER A 48 1.37 -8.05 14.59
CA SER A 48 1.52 -8.27 13.13
C SER A 48 0.59 -9.35 12.53
N ASP A 49 0.11 -10.30 13.33
CA ASP A 49 -0.88 -11.28 12.88
C ASP A 49 -2.30 -10.70 12.74
N TYR A 50 -2.55 -9.55 13.37
CA TYR A 50 -3.85 -8.89 13.44
C TYR A 50 -3.90 -7.58 12.67
N VAL A 51 -2.75 -6.94 12.43
CA VAL A 51 -2.67 -5.66 11.73
C VAL A 51 -1.51 -5.61 10.74
N ASP A 52 -1.78 -4.97 9.61
CA ASP A 52 -0.74 -4.43 8.73
C ASP A 52 -0.38 -3.01 9.19
N ARG A 53 0.89 -2.63 9.10
CA ARG A 53 1.37 -1.31 9.52
C ARG A 53 2.30 -0.67 8.51
N THR A 54 2.19 0.65 8.38
CA THR A 54 3.10 1.49 7.60
C THR A 54 3.52 2.69 8.43
N GLN A 55 4.81 2.83 8.69
CA GLN A 55 5.35 4.03 9.36
C GLN A 55 5.27 5.23 8.40
N LEU A 56 4.63 6.30 8.84
CA LEU A 56 4.46 7.54 8.08
C LEU A 56 5.51 8.59 8.47
N SER A 57 5.97 8.61 9.72
CA SER A 57 7.03 9.52 10.18
C SER A 57 7.89 8.94 11.29
N ARG A 58 9.08 9.50 11.45
CA ARG A 58 10.02 9.23 12.55
C ARG A 58 10.68 10.50 13.07
N GLY A 59 11.13 10.49 14.32
CA GLY A 59 11.67 11.67 15.00
C GLY A 59 10.82 12.00 16.20
N ARG A 60 10.66 13.29 16.52
CA ARG A 60 9.83 13.76 17.65
C ARG A 60 8.34 13.44 17.46
N LEU A 61 7.88 13.43 16.21
CA LEU A 61 6.57 12.93 15.83
C LEU A 61 6.73 11.54 15.23
N LEU A 62 6.18 10.55 15.92
CA LEU A 62 6.02 9.20 15.43
C LEU A 62 4.62 9.07 14.85
N SER A 63 4.51 8.56 13.62
CA SER A 63 3.19 8.29 13.06
C SER A 63 3.14 7.00 12.27
N TYR A 64 2.05 6.28 12.44
CA TYR A 64 1.81 4.96 11.86
C TYR A 64 0.39 4.92 11.28
N ALA A 65 0.28 4.48 10.03
CA ALA A 65 -0.98 3.95 9.51
C ALA A 65 -1.05 2.47 9.89
N VAL A 66 -2.19 2.02 10.38
CA VAL A 66 -2.46 0.65 10.80
C VAL A 66 -3.77 0.21 10.16
N GLN A 67 -3.77 -0.96 9.54
CA GLN A 67 -4.94 -1.59 8.94
C GLN A 67 -5.21 -2.93 9.62
N THR A 68 -6.46 -3.19 9.99
CA THR A 68 -6.82 -4.48 10.57
C THR A 68 -6.87 -5.57 9.52
N VAL A 69 -6.39 -6.75 9.89
CA VAL A 69 -6.53 -7.97 9.10
C VAL A 69 -7.70 -8.77 9.66
N ASN A 70 -8.50 -9.40 8.79
CA ASN A 70 -9.62 -10.26 9.17
C ASN A 70 -10.72 -9.59 10.02
N GLY A 71 -10.90 -8.27 9.91
CA GLY A 71 -12.04 -7.56 10.51
C GLY A 71 -11.96 -7.34 12.04
N ARG A 72 -10.78 -7.50 12.66
CA ARG A 72 -10.54 -7.27 14.09
C ARG A 72 -10.43 -5.77 14.43
N ALA A 73 -11.53 -5.03 14.26
CA ALA A 73 -11.58 -3.59 14.51
C ALA A 73 -11.29 -3.21 15.98
N ASP A 74 -11.58 -4.11 16.91
CA ASP A 74 -11.30 -4.00 18.35
C ASP A 74 -9.81 -3.76 18.65
N VAL A 75 -8.91 -4.30 17.83
CA VAL A 75 -7.46 -4.12 18.00
C VAL A 75 -7.04 -2.66 17.86
N LEU A 76 -7.74 -1.87 17.03
CA LEU A 76 -7.42 -0.44 16.88
C LEU A 76 -7.76 0.36 18.15
N ASP A 77 -8.82 -0.04 18.86
CA ASP A 77 -9.22 0.59 20.12
C ASP A 77 -8.22 0.27 21.22
N GLU A 78 -7.71 -0.96 21.23
CA GLU A 78 -6.69 -1.40 22.19
C GLU A 78 -5.35 -0.69 21.98
N ILE A 79 -4.91 -0.54 20.72
CA ILE A 79 -3.71 0.25 20.39
C ILE A 79 -3.90 1.70 20.88
N GLU A 80 -5.06 2.31 20.61
CA GLU A 80 -5.34 3.67 21.07
C GLU A 80 -5.28 3.79 22.59
N ARG A 81 -5.88 2.84 23.31
CA ARG A 81 -5.89 2.80 24.78
C ARG A 81 -4.46 2.74 25.32
N VAL A 82 -3.66 1.78 24.87
CA VAL A 82 -2.27 1.60 25.32
C VAL A 82 -1.44 2.85 25.03
N LEU A 83 -1.55 3.42 23.83
CA LEU A 83 -0.81 4.64 23.50
C LEU A 83 -1.21 5.81 24.42
N LYS A 84 -2.50 6.01 24.69
CA LYS A 84 -2.97 7.09 25.57
C LYS A 84 -2.59 6.90 27.04
N GLU A 85 -2.36 5.67 27.49
CA GLU A 85 -1.89 5.37 28.84
C GLU A 85 -0.40 5.72 29.03
N HIS A 86 0.41 5.57 27.98
CA HIS A 86 1.86 5.73 28.06
C HIS A 86 2.38 7.07 27.53
N TYR A 87 1.61 7.76 26.68
CA TYR A 87 2.05 8.99 26.03
C TYR A 87 1.08 10.15 26.28
N PRO A 88 1.58 11.34 26.66
CA PRO A 88 0.73 12.48 26.98
C PRO A 88 0.03 13.08 25.76
N PHE A 89 0.59 12.87 24.56
CA PHE A 89 0.04 13.38 23.31
C PHE A 89 -0.11 12.25 22.29
N VAL A 90 -1.37 11.86 22.08
CA VAL A 90 -1.79 10.85 21.10
C VAL A 90 -2.99 11.36 20.33
N VAL A 91 -2.86 11.45 19.01
CA VAL A 91 -3.96 11.75 18.10
C VAL A 91 -4.26 10.53 17.26
N VAL A 92 -5.53 10.17 17.15
CA VAL A 92 -6.00 9.04 16.36
C VAL A 92 -7.03 9.49 15.34
N GLN A 93 -6.83 9.10 14.08
CA GLN A 93 -7.78 9.31 13.00
C GLN A 93 -8.22 7.95 12.43
N ARG A 94 -9.52 7.64 12.43
CA ARG A 94 -10.07 6.32 11.99
C ARG A 94 -10.24 6.17 10.48
N THR A 95 -9.43 6.89 9.72
CA THR A 95 -9.37 6.84 8.26
C THR A 95 -7.98 7.22 7.79
N PHE A 96 -7.58 6.75 6.59
CA PHE A 96 -6.45 7.31 5.87
C PHE A 96 -6.95 8.01 4.60
N ASP A 97 -6.61 9.29 4.47
CA ASP A 97 -6.92 10.12 3.31
C ASP A 97 -5.82 11.18 3.08
N SER A 98 -5.96 11.96 2.01
CA SER A 98 -4.99 13.00 1.67
C SER A 98 -4.93 14.14 2.69
N VAL A 99 -6.01 14.38 3.44
CA VAL A 99 -6.06 15.43 4.45
C VAL A 99 -5.23 15.02 5.65
N ILE A 100 -5.46 13.83 6.21
CA ILE A 100 -4.65 13.34 7.34
C ILE A 100 -3.18 13.16 6.95
N TYR A 101 -2.88 12.70 5.73
CA TYR A 101 -1.48 12.63 5.27
C TYR A 101 -0.82 14.01 5.16
N LYS A 102 -1.57 15.04 4.73
CA LYS A 102 -1.09 16.42 4.73
C LYS A 102 -0.83 16.91 6.15
N VAL A 103 -1.73 16.64 7.10
CA VAL A 103 -1.52 16.97 8.52
C VAL A 103 -0.24 16.33 9.06
N VAL A 104 -0.02 15.03 8.80
CA VAL A 104 1.23 14.34 9.20
C VAL A 104 2.45 15.04 8.60
N LYS A 105 2.39 15.40 7.31
CA LYS A 105 3.48 16.10 6.61
C LYS A 105 3.77 17.48 7.22
N ASP A 106 2.74 18.26 7.52
CA ASP A 106 2.87 19.60 8.08
C ASP A 106 3.44 19.53 9.51
N LEU A 107 2.93 18.62 10.35
CA LEU A 107 3.47 18.36 11.69
C LEU A 107 4.92 17.84 11.67
N CYS A 108 5.29 17.04 10.67
CA CYS A 108 6.69 16.63 10.50
C CYS A 108 7.60 17.84 10.27
N ALA A 109 7.17 18.79 9.43
CA ALA A 109 7.94 19.99 9.15
C ALA A 109 8.10 20.88 10.39
N GLU A 110 7.03 21.04 11.18
CA GLU A 110 7.03 21.85 12.41
C GLU A 110 7.91 21.25 13.52
N THR A 111 7.88 19.92 13.67
CA THR A 111 8.61 19.21 14.74
C THR A 111 10.05 18.83 14.37
N GLY A 112 10.47 19.11 13.13
CA GLY A 112 11.75 18.63 12.60
C GLY A 112 11.80 17.11 12.39
N SER A 113 10.64 16.45 12.37
CA SER A 113 10.53 15.00 12.13
C SER A 113 10.65 14.67 10.65
N ARG A 114 11.04 13.44 10.36
CA ARG A 114 11.22 12.97 8.99
C ARG A 114 9.99 12.18 8.53
N LEU A 115 9.36 12.68 7.48
CA LEU A 115 8.34 11.94 6.74
C LEU A 115 8.95 10.73 6.02
N MET A 116 8.30 9.59 6.12
CA MET A 116 8.67 8.34 5.47
C MET A 116 7.98 8.22 4.11
N PRO A 117 8.65 7.62 3.10
CA PRO A 117 8.02 7.39 1.81
C PRO A 117 6.92 6.34 1.93
N ILE A 118 5.76 6.62 1.34
CA ILE A 118 4.66 5.66 1.26
C ILE A 118 4.25 5.40 -0.19
N PRO A 119 3.59 4.27 -0.49
CA PRO A 119 3.05 4.02 -1.81
C PRO A 119 2.03 5.10 -2.20
N HIS A 120 1.87 5.27 -3.51
CA HIS A 120 0.86 6.15 -4.09
C HIS A 120 0.12 5.38 -5.18
N CYS A 121 -1.16 5.66 -5.33
CA CYS A 121 -1.95 5.06 -6.40
C CYS A 121 -1.42 5.51 -7.77
N ASP A 122 -1.05 4.57 -8.64
CA ASP A 122 -0.50 4.87 -9.97
C ASP A 122 -1.58 5.42 -10.95
N ILE A 123 -2.86 5.42 -10.57
CA ILE A 123 -3.97 6.01 -11.34
C ILE A 123 -4.28 7.45 -10.89
N CYS A 124 -4.56 7.65 -9.60
CA CYS A 124 -5.01 8.96 -9.09
C CYS A 124 -3.91 9.77 -8.39
N GLY A 125 -2.78 9.14 -8.07
CA GLY A 125 -1.65 9.76 -7.36
C GLY A 125 -1.90 10.01 -5.87
N ARG A 126 -3.02 9.55 -5.31
CA ARG A 126 -3.28 9.68 -3.86
C ARG A 126 -2.30 8.81 -3.08
N PRO A 127 -1.77 9.29 -1.95
CA PRO A 127 -0.99 8.46 -1.04
C PRO A 127 -1.86 7.30 -0.54
N GLU A 128 -1.26 6.12 -0.43
CA GLU A 128 -1.97 4.88 -0.12
C GLU A 128 -1.02 3.93 0.65
N PRO A 129 -1.04 3.93 2.00
CA PRO A 129 -0.19 3.05 2.79
C PRO A 129 -0.58 1.59 2.63
N PHE A 130 -1.85 1.31 2.31
CA PHE A 130 -2.38 -0.04 2.15
C PHE A 130 -3.08 -0.19 0.78
N PRO A 131 -2.32 -0.35 -0.31
CA PRO A 131 -2.90 -0.47 -1.65
C PRO A 131 -3.84 -1.67 -1.74
N ASP A 132 -5.06 -1.43 -2.20
CA ASP A 132 -6.08 -2.46 -2.40
C ASP A 132 -5.63 -3.55 -3.39
N THR A 133 -4.90 -3.14 -4.42
CA THR A 133 -4.30 -4.07 -5.38
C THR A 133 -2.86 -3.66 -5.69
N VAL A 134 -1.95 -4.63 -5.65
CA VAL A 134 -0.59 -4.50 -6.15
C VAL A 134 -0.41 -5.38 -7.39
N ILE A 135 0.04 -4.78 -8.49
CA ILE A 135 0.43 -5.52 -9.70
C ILE A 135 1.95 -5.49 -9.83
N THR A 136 2.56 -6.67 -9.87
CA THR A 136 3.99 -6.84 -10.11
C THR A 136 4.21 -7.36 -11.52
N LEU A 137 5.07 -6.69 -12.29
CA LEU A 137 5.51 -7.10 -13.61
C LEU A 137 6.88 -7.76 -13.48
N ASN A 138 7.00 -8.99 -13.98
CA ASN A 138 8.23 -9.77 -13.97
C ASN A 138 8.68 -10.10 -15.40
N ASP A 139 9.99 -10.28 -15.58
CA ASP A 139 10.53 -10.84 -16.82
C ASP A 139 10.31 -12.35 -16.92
N ASP A 140 10.73 -12.96 -18.04
CA ASP A 140 10.64 -14.42 -18.26
C ASP A 140 11.45 -15.24 -17.25
N ARG A 141 12.44 -14.62 -16.59
CA ARG A 141 13.27 -15.23 -15.54
C ARG A 141 12.67 -15.05 -14.14
N GLY A 142 11.53 -14.35 -14.03
CA GLY A 142 10.87 -14.06 -12.76
C GLY A 142 11.44 -12.84 -12.01
N ASN A 143 12.35 -12.07 -12.61
CA ASN A 143 12.87 -10.86 -11.98
C ASN A 143 11.84 -9.74 -12.05
N LYS A 144 11.65 -9.04 -10.92
CA LYS A 144 10.75 -7.89 -10.83
C LYS A 144 11.25 -6.73 -11.68
N LEU A 145 10.47 -6.38 -12.70
CA LEU A 145 10.67 -5.20 -13.55
C LEU A 145 10.01 -3.96 -12.93
N ALA A 146 8.82 -4.13 -12.36
CA ALA A 146 8.03 -3.05 -11.79
C ALA A 146 6.98 -3.54 -10.78
N SER A 147 6.59 -2.66 -9.86
CA SER A 147 5.37 -2.79 -9.04
C SER A 147 4.46 -1.60 -9.31
N ARG A 148 3.16 -1.82 -9.29
CA ARG A 148 2.13 -0.78 -9.34
C ARG A 148 1.15 -0.96 -8.20
N CYS A 149 0.77 0.16 -7.59
CA CYS A 149 -0.12 0.19 -6.44
C CYS A 149 -1.39 0.93 -6.84
N TYR A 150 -2.56 0.39 -6.47
CA TYR A 150 -3.84 0.99 -6.78
C TYR A 150 -4.67 1.13 -5.51
N CYS A 151 -5.28 2.30 -5.31
CA CYS A 151 -6.17 2.54 -4.18
C CYS A 151 -7.55 1.94 -4.41
N ARG A 152 -8.26 1.70 -3.31
CA ARG A 152 -9.60 1.10 -3.29
C ARG A 152 -10.61 1.80 -4.21
N THR A 153 -10.58 3.12 -4.26
CA THR A 153 -11.51 3.88 -5.13
C THR A 153 -11.25 3.58 -6.60
N CYS A 154 -9.99 3.51 -7.02
CA CYS A 154 -9.64 3.26 -8.42
C CYS A 154 -9.90 1.81 -8.82
N THR A 155 -9.60 0.86 -7.93
CA THR A 155 -9.89 -0.56 -8.16
C THR A 155 -11.38 -0.83 -8.26
N ALA A 156 -12.18 -0.28 -7.34
CA ALA A 156 -13.64 -0.40 -7.38
C ALA A 156 -14.26 0.17 -8.66
N SER A 157 -13.76 1.32 -9.16
CA SER A 157 -14.24 1.91 -10.41
C SER A 157 -13.91 1.09 -11.67
N THR A 158 -12.98 0.15 -11.55
CA THR A 158 -12.45 -0.65 -12.67
C THR A 158 -13.01 -2.08 -12.66
N MET A 159 -14.06 -2.35 -11.89
CA MET A 159 -14.67 -3.68 -11.80
C MET A 159 -15.07 -4.20 -13.18
N ALA A 160 -14.54 -5.37 -13.53
CA ALA A 160 -14.76 -6.02 -14.81
C ALA A 160 -15.36 -7.42 -14.61
N ARG A 161 -15.90 -7.99 -15.69
CA ARG A 161 -16.57 -9.29 -15.67
C ARG A 161 -15.62 -10.46 -15.35
N THR A 162 -14.32 -10.29 -15.63
CA THR A 162 -13.30 -11.31 -15.35
C THR A 162 -12.06 -10.69 -14.72
N ASN A 163 -11.28 -11.49 -13.96
CA ASN A 163 -10.01 -11.04 -13.38
C ASN A 163 -8.99 -10.61 -14.45
N LYS A 164 -9.04 -11.19 -15.65
CA LYS A 164 -8.18 -10.79 -16.77
C LYS A 164 -8.55 -9.37 -17.24
N ASP A 165 -9.84 -9.13 -17.45
CA ASP A 165 -10.33 -7.82 -17.90
C ASP A 165 -10.07 -6.74 -16.84
N TYR A 166 -10.18 -7.09 -15.56
CA TYR A 166 -9.85 -6.21 -14.44
C TYR A 166 -8.40 -5.73 -14.50
N VAL A 167 -7.45 -6.68 -14.66
CA VAL A 167 -6.01 -6.38 -14.75
C VAL A 167 -5.69 -5.52 -15.97
N ILE A 168 -6.24 -5.86 -17.13
CA ILE A 168 -6.05 -5.07 -18.36
C ILE A 168 -6.61 -3.66 -18.18
N SER A 169 -7.81 -3.55 -17.60
CA SER A 169 -8.48 -2.27 -17.39
C SER A 169 -7.65 -1.37 -16.46
N LEU A 170 -7.19 -1.89 -15.31
CA LEU A 170 -6.32 -1.18 -14.38
C LEU A 170 -5.04 -0.66 -15.04
N LEU A 171 -4.31 -1.55 -15.73
CA LEU A 171 -3.05 -1.19 -16.39
C LEU A 171 -3.26 -0.19 -17.53
N SER A 172 -4.45 -0.19 -18.15
CA SER A 172 -4.74 0.73 -19.25
C SER A 172 -5.02 2.16 -18.80
N VAL A 173 -5.49 2.36 -17.56
CA VAL A 173 -5.76 3.68 -16.96
C VAL A 173 -4.61 4.17 -16.08
N ASP A 174 -3.57 3.36 -15.88
CA ASP A 174 -2.34 3.72 -15.17
C ASP A 174 -1.63 4.89 -15.91
N ARG A 175 -1.28 5.95 -15.14
CA ARG A 175 -0.64 7.17 -15.67
C ARG A 175 0.70 6.91 -16.35
N ARG A 176 1.37 5.81 -16.02
CA ARG A 176 2.65 5.41 -16.60
C ARG A 176 2.51 4.72 -17.97
N ARG A 177 1.29 4.65 -18.50
CA ARG A 177 0.94 4.26 -19.89
C ARG A 177 1.38 2.84 -20.26
N PHE A 178 0.77 1.82 -19.65
CA PHE A 178 0.84 0.43 -20.13
C PHE A 178 -0.26 0.09 -21.14
N GLY A 179 -0.82 1.09 -21.84
CA GLY A 179 -1.93 0.89 -22.79
C GLY A 179 -1.66 -0.16 -23.88
N LEU A 180 -0.39 -0.53 -24.11
CA LEU A 180 0.04 -1.54 -25.07
C LEU A 180 -0.18 -3.00 -24.60
N LEU A 181 -0.45 -3.25 -23.31
CA LEU A 181 -0.85 -4.57 -22.82
C LEU A 181 -2.28 -4.97 -23.23
N ARG A 182 -3.06 -4.03 -23.81
CA ARG A 182 -4.40 -4.31 -24.34
C ARG A 182 -4.41 -5.35 -25.47
N SER A 183 -3.32 -5.44 -26.24
CA SER A 183 -3.20 -6.41 -27.33
C SER A 183 -2.56 -7.74 -26.90
N SER A 184 -2.03 -7.84 -25.67
CA SER A 184 -1.34 -9.03 -25.21
C SER A 184 -2.30 -10.12 -24.71
N GLU A 185 -2.01 -11.37 -25.07
CA GLU A 185 -2.77 -12.50 -24.55
C GLU A 185 -2.28 -12.87 -23.15
N LEU A 186 -3.12 -12.63 -22.14
CA LEU A 186 -2.87 -13.06 -20.77
C LEU A 186 -3.38 -14.49 -20.56
N ILE A 187 -2.47 -15.40 -20.26
CA ILE A 187 -2.77 -16.81 -19.92
C ILE A 187 -2.60 -17.00 -18.42
N ARG A 188 -3.66 -17.42 -17.73
CA ARG A 188 -3.61 -17.67 -16.28
C ARG A 188 -2.63 -18.80 -15.97
N SER A 189 -1.61 -18.49 -15.19
CA SER A 189 -0.68 -19.47 -14.62
C SER A 189 -1.19 -19.93 -13.26
N ARG A 190 -1.20 -21.24 -13.00
CA ARG A 190 -1.48 -21.76 -11.66
C ARG A 190 -0.29 -21.43 -10.76
N ASN A 191 -0.54 -20.74 -9.64
CA ASN A 191 0.45 -20.51 -8.59
C ASN A 191 -0.14 -20.97 -7.26
N LYS A 192 0.68 -21.60 -6.41
CA LYS A 192 0.26 -22.21 -5.14
C LYS A 192 -0.03 -21.16 -4.04
N ALA A 193 0.40 -19.91 -4.21
CA ALA A 193 0.43 -18.88 -3.15
C ALA A 193 -0.75 -17.88 -3.16
N ARG A 194 -1.95 -18.25 -3.63
CA ARG A 194 -3.14 -17.35 -3.75
C ARG A 194 -2.97 -16.10 -4.65
N LYS A 195 -1.79 -15.84 -5.21
CA LYS A 195 -1.54 -14.77 -6.19
C LYS A 195 -2.09 -15.12 -7.56
N LEU A 196 -2.82 -14.19 -8.19
CA LEU A 196 -3.25 -14.36 -9.58
C LEU A 196 -2.06 -14.05 -10.49
N CYS A 197 -1.61 -15.05 -11.27
CA CYS A 197 -0.48 -14.89 -12.17
C CYS A 197 -0.93 -15.07 -13.62
N TYR A 198 -0.43 -14.21 -14.51
CA TYR A 198 -0.69 -14.25 -15.94
C TYR A 198 0.62 -14.24 -16.70
N ARG A 199 0.81 -15.17 -17.63
CA ARG A 199 1.89 -15.07 -18.63
C ARG A 199 1.45 -14.10 -19.73
N VAL A 200 2.39 -13.30 -20.20
CA VAL A 200 2.16 -12.35 -21.30
C VAL A 200 2.74 -12.97 -22.57
N ASN A 201 1.88 -13.37 -23.49
CA ASN A 201 2.34 -13.70 -24.85
C ASN A 201 2.31 -12.41 -25.68
N ALA A 202 3.43 -12.10 -26.33
CA ALA A 202 3.43 -11.11 -27.40
C ALA A 202 2.41 -11.55 -28.46
N ALA A 203 1.48 -10.67 -28.82
CA ALA A 203 0.64 -10.89 -29.99
C ALA A 203 1.58 -11.03 -31.20
N ARG A 204 1.39 -12.10 -31.97
CA ARG A 204 2.09 -12.29 -33.25
C ARG A 204 1.71 -11.19 -34.24
#